data_AF-A0A7T4KFN2-F1
#
_entry.id   AF-A0A7T4KFN2-F1
#
_cell.length_a   1.000
_cell.length_b   1.000
_cell.length_c   1.000
_cell.angle_alpha   90.00
_cell.angle_beta   90.00
_cell.angle_gamma   90.00
#
_symmetry.space_group_name_H-M   'P 1'
#
loop_
_entity.id
_entity.type
_entity.pdbx_description
1 polymer ?
#
loop_
_entity_poly.entity_id
_entity_poly.type
_entity_poly.pdbx_seq_one_letter_code
_entity_poly.pdbx_strand_id
1 'polypeptide(L)'
;MENLFTTKEEKTKLSLAQINNVNLNTITEPGFYTSSGWSNNIVNLPAELNHNEGRAFYLLVFALENGAYCQQILYSFKGLIFYRAITGANSAFTQWRKINLI
;
A
#
# COMPACT_ATOMS: atom_id res chain seq x y z
N MET A 1 -10.57 46.31 -11.32
CA MET A 1 -9.68 45.67 -10.34
C MET A 1 -10.31 44.34 -10.00
N GLU A 2 -9.83 43.25 -10.59
CA GLU A 2 -10.35 41.91 -10.31
C GLU A 2 -9.91 41.46 -8.91
N ASN A 3 -10.85 40.95 -8.12
CA ASN A 3 -10.59 40.44 -6.78
C ASN A 3 -9.95 39.04 -6.88
N LEU A 4 -8.63 38.98 -6.74
CA LEU A 4 -7.83 37.76 -6.60
C LEU A 4 -7.93 37.16 -5.19
N PHE A 5 -9.10 37.17 -4.56
CA PHE A 5 -9.30 36.49 -3.28
C PHE A 5 -9.49 34.99 -3.49
N THR A 6 -8.34 34.33 -3.65
CA THR A 6 -7.99 33.06 -3.00
C THR A 6 -9.08 31.99 -3.03
N THR A 7 -9.14 31.20 -4.09
CA THR A 7 -9.41 29.77 -3.90
C THR A 7 -8.27 29.24 -3.01
N LYS A 8 -8.54 29.15 -1.70
CA LYS A 8 -7.71 28.34 -0.80
C LYS A 8 -7.77 26.93 -1.39
N GLU A 9 -6.71 26.52 -2.10
CA GLU A 9 -6.49 25.10 -2.35
C GLU A 9 -6.55 24.42 -0.98
N GLU A 10 -7.58 23.63 -0.75
CA GLU A 10 -7.53 22.62 0.29
C GLU A 10 -6.42 21.66 -0.11
N LYS A 11 -5.19 21.94 0.35
CA LYS A 11 -4.10 20.98 0.32
C LYS A 11 -4.53 19.83 1.22
N THR A 12 -5.24 18.85 0.67
CA THR A 12 -5.60 17.62 1.37
C THR A 12 -4.29 16.98 1.81
N LYS A 13 -4.02 17.03 3.13
CA LYS A 13 -2.81 16.47 3.69
C LYS A 13 -2.87 14.97 3.47
N LEU A 14 -1.89 14.41 2.76
CA LEU A 14 -1.78 12.96 2.56
C LEU A 14 -1.79 12.28 3.94
N SER A 15 -2.82 11.49 4.23
CA SER A 15 -2.94 10.74 5.48
C SER A 15 -2.53 9.30 5.24
N LEU A 16 -1.69 8.77 6.14
CA LEU A 16 -1.26 7.39 6.14
C LEU A 16 -2.11 6.64 7.16
N ALA A 17 -2.98 5.75 6.68
CA ALA A 17 -3.77 4.89 7.56
C ALA A 17 -2.88 3.80 8.17
N GLN A 18 -2.85 3.69 9.49
CA GLN A 18 -2.05 2.67 10.14
C GLN A 18 -2.73 1.30 10.03
N ILE A 19 -1.98 0.28 9.61
CA ILE A 19 -2.40 -1.12 9.58
C ILE A 19 -1.54 -1.94 10.53
N ASN A 20 -2.19 -2.75 11.37
CA ASN A 20 -1.53 -3.64 12.32
C ASN A 20 -2.29 -4.98 12.36
N ASN A 21 -1.56 -6.10 12.41
CA ASN A 21 -2.14 -7.44 12.54
C ASN A 21 -3.19 -7.80 11.45
N VAL A 22 -2.95 -7.36 10.21
CA VAL A 22 -3.85 -7.58 9.08
C VAL A 22 -3.31 -8.62 8.10
N ASN A 23 -4.22 -9.19 7.32
CA ASN A 23 -3.88 -9.95 6.13
C ASN A 23 -3.84 -9.01 4.92
N LEU A 24 -2.70 -8.91 4.23
CA LEU A 24 -2.58 -7.99 3.08
C LEU A 24 -3.52 -8.35 1.92
N ASN A 25 -4.04 -9.58 1.84
CA ASN A 25 -5.03 -9.94 0.82
C ASN A 25 -6.38 -9.24 1.03
N THR A 26 -6.66 -8.71 2.23
CA THR A 26 -7.93 -8.03 2.53
C THR A 26 -7.83 -6.52 2.37
N ILE A 27 -6.65 -5.96 2.07
CA ILE A 27 -6.45 -4.52 1.91
C ILE A 27 -6.61 -4.17 0.43
N THR A 28 -7.86 -3.97 0.01
CA THR A 28 -8.22 -3.67 -1.38
C THR A 28 -8.81 -2.27 -1.56
N GLU A 29 -9.05 -1.55 -0.47
CA GLU A 29 -9.47 -0.15 -0.52
C GLU A 29 -8.32 0.72 -1.05
N PRO A 30 -8.58 1.65 -1.99
CA PRO A 30 -7.55 2.57 -2.46
C PRO A 30 -7.07 3.49 -1.34
N GLY A 31 -5.75 3.67 -1.22
CA GLY A 31 -5.20 4.55 -0.20
C GLY A 31 -3.72 4.37 0.10
N PHE A 32 -3.25 5.18 1.07
CA PHE A 32 -1.89 5.15 1.60
C PHE A 32 -1.92 4.57 3.00
N TYR A 33 -1.20 3.46 3.20
CA TYR A 33 -1.15 2.73 4.46
C TYR A 33 0.27 2.64 5.01
N THR A 34 0.39 2.43 6.31
CA THR A 34 1.67 2.20 7.00
C THR A 34 1.56 1.08 8.01
N SER A 35 2.50 0.13 7.95
CA SER A 35 2.82 -0.76 9.06
C SER A 35 4.09 -0.20 9.72
N SER A 36 3.98 0.35 10.92
CA SER A 36 5.09 1.02 11.60
C SER A 36 5.88 0.11 12.55
N GLY A 37 5.34 -1.07 12.90
CA GLY A 37 5.94 -2.00 13.86
C GLY A 37 6.67 -3.17 13.20
N TRP A 38 7.92 -3.39 13.57
CA TRP A 38 8.72 -4.54 13.11
C TRP A 38 8.14 -5.90 13.56
N SER A 39 7.55 -5.93 14.76
CA SER A 39 6.90 -7.10 15.35
C SER A 39 5.42 -7.26 14.95
N ASN A 40 4.89 -6.42 14.06
CA ASN A 40 3.49 -6.52 13.62
C ASN A 40 3.20 -7.91 13.06
N ASN A 41 2.00 -8.45 13.31
CA ASN A 41 1.61 -9.75 12.76
C ASN A 41 0.93 -9.59 11.39
N ILE A 42 1.68 -9.10 10.40
CA ILE A 42 1.19 -8.98 9.02
C ILE A 42 1.40 -10.30 8.29
N VAL A 43 0.34 -10.80 7.64
CA VAL A 43 0.40 -12.02 6.81
C VAL A 43 0.25 -11.70 5.32
N ASN A 44 0.68 -12.62 4.46
CA ASN A 44 0.79 -12.44 3.01
C ASN A 44 1.77 -11.33 2.58
N LEU A 45 2.86 -11.20 3.32
CA LEU A 45 4.02 -10.38 2.92
C LEU A 45 4.86 -11.04 1.82
N PRO A 46 5.69 -10.26 1.11
CA PRO A 46 6.82 -10.81 0.36
C PRO A 46 7.67 -11.71 1.28
N ALA A 47 8.14 -12.85 0.78
CA ALA A 47 8.87 -13.83 1.58
C ALA A 47 10.13 -13.23 2.24
N GLU A 48 10.82 -12.34 1.53
CA GLU A 48 12.02 -11.63 2.03
C GLU A 48 11.72 -10.69 3.20
N LEU A 49 10.46 -10.31 3.43
CA LEU A 49 10.03 -9.46 4.52
C LEU A 49 9.34 -10.24 5.65
N ASN A 50 9.14 -11.55 5.49
CA ASN A 50 8.42 -12.37 6.45
C ASN A 50 9.31 -12.82 7.63
N HIS A 51 9.85 -11.85 8.37
CA HIS A 51 10.62 -12.04 9.58
C HIS A 51 10.47 -10.81 10.48
N ASN A 52 10.88 -10.89 11.76
CA ASN A 52 10.62 -9.87 12.80
C ASN A 52 11.20 -8.46 12.54
N GLU A 53 11.92 -8.26 11.44
CA GLU A 53 12.50 -6.98 11.04
C GLU A 53 12.17 -6.61 9.60
N GLY A 54 11.21 -7.30 8.97
CA GLY A 54 10.77 -7.02 7.59
C GLY A 54 9.39 -6.37 7.53
N ARG A 55 8.68 -6.29 8.66
CA ARG A 55 7.24 -5.98 8.69
C ARG A 55 6.89 -4.51 8.87
N ALA A 56 7.88 -3.62 8.93
CA ALA A 56 7.66 -2.18 8.83
C ALA A 56 7.82 -1.71 7.37
N PHE A 57 6.77 -1.07 6.83
CA PHE A 57 6.69 -0.68 5.42
C PHE A 57 5.57 0.35 5.19
N TYR A 58 5.67 1.06 4.06
CA TYR A 58 4.54 1.75 3.45
C TYR A 58 3.85 0.82 2.45
N LEU A 59 2.53 0.93 2.35
CA LEU A 59 1.73 0.22 1.36
C LEU A 59 0.85 1.23 0.61
N LEU A 60 0.96 1.24 -0.70
CA LEU A 60 0.10 2.01 -1.61
C LEU A 60 -0.85 1.05 -2.29
N VAL A 61 -2.15 1.38 -2.27
CA VAL A 61 -3.19 0.60 -2.92
C VAL A 61 -3.92 1.45 -3.95
N PHE A 62 -3.98 0.94 -5.18
CA PHE A 62 -4.87 1.44 -6.22
C PHE A 62 -5.93 0.39 -6.48
N ALA A 63 -7.20 0.77 -6.55
CA ALA A 63 -8.25 -0.17 -6.94
C ALA A 63 -9.38 0.52 -7.70
N LEU A 64 -10.04 -0.23 -8.58
CA LEU A 64 -11.33 0.16 -9.16
C LEU A 64 -12.46 -0.16 -8.17
N GLU A 65 -13.63 0.45 -8.36
CA GLU A 65 -14.83 0.13 -7.57
C GLU A 65 -15.06 -1.39 -7.53
N ASN A 66 -15.37 -1.91 -6.33
CA ASN A 66 -15.57 -3.33 -6.02
C ASN A 66 -14.31 -4.22 -6.00
N GLY A 67 -13.11 -3.66 -6.14
CA GLY A 67 -11.85 -4.40 -5.90
C GLY A 67 -11.47 -5.46 -6.94
N ALA A 68 -12.22 -5.55 -8.05
CA ALA A 68 -11.96 -6.50 -9.14
C ALA A 68 -10.60 -6.28 -9.82
N TYR A 69 -10.10 -5.05 -9.78
CA TYR A 69 -8.73 -4.71 -10.14
C TYR A 69 -8.13 -3.93 -8.99
N CYS A 70 -7.10 -4.48 -8.38
CA CYS A 70 -6.44 -3.92 -7.21
C CYS A 70 -4.94 -4.09 -7.37
N GLN A 71 -4.15 -3.04 -7.15
CA GLN A 71 -2.69 -3.08 -7.18
C GLN A 71 -2.17 -2.68 -5.82
N GLN A 72 -1.23 -3.46 -5.30
CA GLN A 72 -0.52 -3.17 -4.07
C GLN A 72 0.95 -2.95 -4.40
N ILE A 73 1.50 -1.84 -3.93
CA ILE A 73 2.93 -1.53 -3.98
C ILE A 73 3.41 -1.35 -2.56
N LEU A 74 4.38 -2.16 -2.16
CA LEU A 74 4.95 -2.17 -0.82
C LEU A 74 6.37 -1.59 -0.87
N TYR A 75 6.61 -0.55 -0.08
CA TYR A 75 7.92 0.07 0.12
C TYR A 75 8.43 -0.30 1.52
N SER A 76 9.36 -1.24 1.59
CA SER A 76 9.96 -1.62 2.86
C SER A 76 10.91 -0.53 3.36
N PHE A 77 11.04 -0.40 4.67
CA PHE A 77 12.03 0.52 5.26
C PHE A 77 13.49 0.02 5.09
N LYS A 78 13.69 -1.17 4.52
CA LYS A 78 15.00 -1.72 4.13
C LYS A 78 15.37 -1.42 2.67
N GLY A 79 14.61 -0.57 1.98
CA GLY A 79 14.89 -0.15 0.60
C GLY A 79 14.47 -1.16 -0.47
N LEU A 80 13.78 -2.25 -0.11
CA LEU A 80 13.17 -3.18 -1.05
C LEU A 80 11.77 -2.70 -1.45
N ILE A 81 11.44 -2.82 -2.73
CA ILE A 81 10.13 -2.45 -3.29
C ILE A 81 9.49 -3.68 -3.92
N PHE A 82 8.22 -3.90 -3.64
CA PHE A 82 7.45 -5.02 -4.15
C PHE A 82 6.13 -4.57 -4.75
N TYR A 83 5.62 -5.30 -5.73
CA TYR A 83 4.27 -5.11 -6.23
C TYR A 83 3.54 -6.42 -6.46
N ARG A 84 2.20 -6.37 -6.43
CA ARG A 84 1.30 -7.44 -6.86
C ARG A 84 -0.06 -6.87 -7.24
N ALA A 85 -0.91 -7.66 -7.89
CA ALA A 85 -2.23 -7.20 -8.29
C ALA A 85 -3.31 -8.29 -8.27
N ILE A 86 -4.56 -7.87 -8.20
CA ILE A 86 -5.73 -8.60 -8.68
C ILE A 86 -5.99 -8.09 -10.10
N THR A 87 -6.07 -8.98 -11.08
CA THR A 87 -6.16 -8.64 -12.52
C THR A 87 -7.47 -9.07 -13.17
N GLY A 88 -8.53 -9.27 -12.38
CA GLY A 88 -9.83 -9.71 -12.86
C GLY A 88 -10.82 -9.94 -11.72
N ALA A 89 -12.11 -9.92 -12.05
CA ALA A 89 -13.17 -10.18 -11.09
C ALA A 89 -13.00 -11.56 -10.41
N ASN A 90 -13.29 -11.63 -9.11
CA ASN A 90 -13.20 -12.85 -8.30
C ASN A 90 -11.81 -13.55 -8.32
N SER A 91 -10.76 -12.81 -8.66
CA SER A 91 -9.39 -13.33 -8.67
C SER A 91 -8.67 -13.03 -7.36
N ALA A 92 -7.72 -13.89 -6.98
CA ALA A 92 -6.80 -13.62 -5.89
C ALA A 92 -5.68 -12.69 -6.34
N PHE A 93 -4.94 -12.13 -5.37
CA PHE A 93 -3.70 -11.45 -5.66
C PHE A 93 -2.68 -12.39 -6.33
N THR A 94 -1.97 -11.87 -7.33
CA THR A 94 -0.76 -12.50 -7.86
C THR A 94 0.31 -12.60 -6.78
N GLN A 95 1.32 -13.43 -7.03
CA GLN A 95 2.55 -13.42 -6.23
C GLN A 95 3.21 -12.04 -6.21
N TRP A 96 3.88 -11.73 -5.11
CA TRP A 96 4.73 -10.55 -4.99
C TRP A 96 5.89 -10.62 -5.98
N ARG A 97 6.15 -9.50 -6.66
CA ARG A 97 7.29 -9.31 -7.55
C ARG A 97 8.13 -8.17 -7.01
N LYS A 98 9.42 -8.43 -6.85
CA LYS A 98 10.40 -7.43 -6.43
C LYS A 98 10.75 -6.52 -7.61
N ILE A 99 10.79 -5.22 -7.35
CA ILE A 99 11.28 -4.24 -8.32
C ILE A 99 12.77 -4.04 -8.03
N ASN A 100 13.61 -4.54 -8.93
CA ASN A 100 15.05 -4.25 -8.89
C ASN A 100 15.27 -2.93 -9.64
N LEU A 101 15.71 -1.91 -8.92
CA LEU A 101 16.18 -0.67 -9.53
C LEU A 101 17.56 -0.98 -10.15
N ILE A 102 17.65 -0.84 -11.48
CA ILE A 102 18.89 -0.99 -12.25
C ILE A 102 19.62 0.34 -12.27
#